data_AF-A0A2J2HBH3-F1
#
_entry.id   AF-A0A2J2HBH3-F1
#
_cell.length_a   1.000
_cell.length_b   1.000
_cell.length_c   1.000
_cell.angle_alpha   90.00
_cell.angle_beta   90.00
_cell.angle_gamma   90.00
#
_symmetry.space_group_name_H-M   'P 1'
#
loop_
_entity.id
_entity.type
_entity.pdbx_description
1 polymer ?
#
loop_
_entity_poly.entity_id
_entity_poly.type
_entity_poly.pdbx_seq_one_letter_code
_entity_poly.pdbx_strand_id
1 'polypeptide(L)'
;MLLVLVHSTDERLAARILRDIRHVEVAPGVAITWEPEERVDRALGAAKRELIERWESKGTGPLLEYAVLRLTDDQYNAVRHMVRRAVDARASALAGGLRRLAADMRRGRGRVQELKARFRRLASAVAELNEAAAKLDIYTSALDELREAYREANAEYLKLG
;
A
#
# COMPACT_ATOMS: atom_id res chain seq x y z
N MET A 1 1.09 -3.66 -17.15
CA MET A 1 1.53 -3.72 -15.74
C MET A 1 2.99 -3.30 -15.67
N LEU A 2 3.42 -2.62 -14.61
CA LEU A 2 4.84 -2.30 -14.41
C LEU A 2 5.37 -2.99 -13.16
N LEU A 3 6.58 -3.53 -13.26
CA LEU A 3 7.41 -3.89 -12.13
C LEU A 3 8.36 -2.74 -11.84
N VAL A 4 8.35 -2.25 -10.61
CA VAL A 4 9.22 -1.19 -10.12
C VAL A 4 10.15 -1.79 -9.08
N LEU A 5 11.45 -1.62 -9.30
CA LEU A 5 12.50 -1.97 -8.36
C LEU A 5 13.10 -0.68 -7.83
N VAL A 6 13.21 -0.55 -6.52
CA VAL A 6 13.86 0.58 -5.84
C VAL A 6 14.79 0.01 -4.79
N HIS A 7 16.08 0.26 -4.96
CA HIS A 7 17.12 -0.10 -4.02
C HIS A 7 17.79 1.16 -3.47
N SER A 8 18.03 1.19 -2.16
CA SER A 8 18.78 2.26 -1.52
C SER A 8 19.53 1.74 -0.30
N THR A 9 20.67 2.36 0.02
CA THR A 9 21.37 2.14 1.28
C THR A 9 20.64 2.75 2.49
N ASP A 10 19.66 3.63 2.25
CA ASP A 10 18.68 4.07 3.25
C ASP A 10 17.37 3.30 3.05
N GLU A 11 17.10 2.30 3.90
CA GLU A 11 15.91 1.45 3.83
C GLU A 11 14.59 2.25 3.85
N ARG A 12 14.59 3.44 4.48
CA ARG A 12 13.40 4.29 4.55
C ARG A 12 13.15 5.04 3.25
N LEU A 13 14.21 5.28 2.46
CA LEU A 13 14.12 6.02 1.21
C LEU A 13 13.31 5.23 0.17
N ALA A 14 13.58 3.94 0.00
CA ALA A 14 12.85 3.10 -0.96
C ALA A 14 11.34 3.08 -0.65
N ALA A 15 10.97 2.83 0.61
CA ALA A 15 9.58 2.85 1.05
C ALA A 15 8.92 4.23 0.88
N ARG A 16 9.67 5.32 1.08
CA ARG A 16 9.18 6.69 0.86
C ARG A 16 8.86 6.94 -0.62
N ILE A 17 9.77 6.56 -1.51
CA ILE A 17 9.61 6.74 -2.96
C ILE A 17 8.39 5.97 -3.48
N LEU A 18 8.23 4.72 -3.03
CA LEU A 18 7.10 3.89 -3.46
C LEU A 18 5.74 4.44 -3.01
N ARG A 19 5.66 5.21 -1.90
CA ARG A 19 4.39 5.81 -1.43
C ARG A 19 3.78 6.81 -2.41
N ASP A 20 4.58 7.40 -3.29
CA ASP A 20 4.10 8.38 -4.28
C ASP A 20 3.43 7.71 -5.49
N ILE A 21 3.49 6.38 -5.57
CA ILE A 21 2.95 5.56 -6.66
C ILE A 21 1.90 4.62 -6.06
N ARG A 22 0.75 4.44 -6.72
CA ARG A 22 -0.19 3.38 -6.32
C ARG A 22 0.37 2.02 -6.72
N HIS A 23 0.61 1.16 -5.75
CA HIS A 23 1.28 -0.12 -5.98
C HIS A 23 0.90 -1.18 -4.95
N VAL A 24 1.26 -2.42 -5.25
CA VAL A 24 1.38 -3.52 -4.28
C VAL A 24 2.86 -3.88 -4.17
N GLU A 25 3.42 -3.69 -2.98
CA GLU A 25 4.79 -4.10 -2.67
C GLU A 25 4.81 -5.60 -2.37
N VAL A 26 5.54 -6.38 -3.16
CA VAL A 26 5.63 -7.85 -3.07
C VAL A 26 6.86 -8.32 -2.32
N ALA A 27 7.86 -7.46 -2.20
CA ALA A 27 9.08 -7.59 -1.39
C ALA A 27 9.64 -6.18 -1.14
N PRO A 28 10.51 -5.98 -0.13
CA PRO A 28 11.12 -4.67 0.13
C PRO A 28 11.74 -4.06 -1.14
N GLY A 29 11.23 -2.90 -1.55
CA GLY A 29 11.69 -2.20 -2.76
C GLY A 29 11.20 -2.81 -4.08
N VAL A 30 10.35 -3.84 -4.06
CA VAL A 30 9.83 -4.52 -5.25
C VAL A 30 8.32 -4.35 -5.30
N ALA A 31 7.86 -3.57 -6.27
CA ALA A 31 6.46 -3.16 -6.37
C ALA A 31 5.86 -3.48 -7.75
N ILE A 32 4.61 -3.92 -7.75
CA ILE A 32 3.79 -4.03 -8.96
C ILE A 32 2.82 -2.85 -8.98
N THR A 33 2.78 -2.13 -10.09
CA THR A 33 1.86 -1.00 -10.29
C THR A 33 1.11 -1.11 -11.61
N TRP A 34 -0.11 -0.56 -11.58
CA TRP A 34 -0.99 -0.36 -12.74
C TRP A 34 -1.03 1.11 -13.18
N GLU A 35 -0.19 1.96 -12.59
CA GLU A 35 -0.08 3.35 -13.02
C GLU A 35 0.61 3.48 -14.40
N PRO A 36 0.33 4.55 -15.15
CA PRO A 36 1.05 4.86 -16.37
C PRO A 36 2.55 5.04 -16.13
N GLU A 37 3.36 4.61 -17.08
CA GLU A 37 4.83 4.66 -17.01
C GLU A 37 5.33 6.09 -16.79
N GLU A 38 4.71 7.07 -17.45
CA GLU A 38 5.08 8.49 -17.35
C GLU A 38 4.81 9.09 -15.96
N ARG A 39 3.90 8.48 -15.20
CA ARG A 39 3.62 8.87 -13.81
C ARG A 39 4.65 8.25 -12.87
N VAL A 40 4.98 6.97 -13.08
CA VAL A 40 6.03 6.26 -12.34
C VAL A 40 7.37 6.95 -12.55
N ASP A 41 7.75 7.24 -13.79
CA ASP A 41 9.01 7.91 -14.13
C ASP A 41 9.11 9.31 -13.53
N ARG A 42 8.00 10.06 -13.49
CA ARG A 42 7.97 11.36 -12.81
C ARG A 42 8.25 11.25 -11.32
N ALA A 43 7.61 10.28 -10.65
CA ALA A 43 7.80 10.07 -9.22
C ALA A 43 9.25 9.65 -8.90
N LEU A 44 9.78 8.65 -9.62
CA LEU A 44 11.15 8.17 -9.45
C LEU A 44 12.19 9.25 -9.82
N GLY A 45 11.95 10.00 -10.89
CA GLY A 45 12.80 11.10 -11.33
C GLY A 45 12.81 12.28 -10.36
N ALA A 46 11.68 12.58 -9.70
CA ALA A 46 11.62 13.59 -8.64
C ALA A 46 12.47 13.17 -7.43
N ALA A 47 12.33 11.92 -6.99
CA ALA A 47 13.13 11.37 -5.91
C ALA A 47 14.64 11.37 -6.23
N LYS A 48 15.02 11.05 -7.47
CA LYS A 48 16.41 11.12 -7.93
C LYS A 48 16.95 12.55 -7.88
N ARG A 49 16.18 13.55 -8.33
CA ARG A 49 16.59 14.97 -8.27
C ARG A 49 16.77 15.46 -6.84
N GLU A 50 15.81 15.18 -5.95
CA GLU A 50 15.91 15.51 -4.52
C GLU A 50 17.19 14.93 -3.90
N LEU A 51 17.56 13.70 -4.28
CA LEU A 51 18.76 13.05 -3.80
C LEU A 51 20.05 13.69 -4.35
N ILE A 52 20.07 14.06 -5.64
CA ILE A 52 21.19 14.77 -6.26
C ILE A 52 21.42 16.12 -5.57
N GLU A 53 20.38 16.91 -5.35
CA GLU A 53 20.47 18.21 -4.65
C GLU A 53 21.00 18.02 -3.21
N ARG A 54 20.59 16.95 -2.54
CA ARG A 54 21.13 16.60 -1.21
C ARG A 54 22.61 16.22 -1.26
N TRP A 55 23.04 15.46 -2.27
CA TRP A 55 24.44 15.11 -2.46
C TRP A 55 25.28 16.36 -2.75
N GLU A 56 24.82 17.23 -3.64
CA GLU A 56 25.51 18.47 -4.01
C GLU A 56 25.67 19.41 -2.81
N SER A 57 24.65 19.50 -1.96
CA SER A 57 24.68 20.37 -0.77
C SER A 57 25.48 19.80 0.41
N LYS A 58 25.52 18.47 0.58
CA LYS A 58 26.13 17.82 1.75
C LYS A 58 27.41 17.04 1.45
N GLY A 59 27.80 16.93 0.18
CA GLY A 59 28.91 16.10 -0.30
C GLY A 59 28.72 14.59 -0.08
N THR A 60 27.59 14.16 0.48
CA THR A 60 27.32 12.77 0.88
C THR A 60 25.82 12.47 0.84
N GLY A 61 25.45 11.21 0.62
CA GLY A 61 24.09 10.72 0.80
C GLY A 61 23.93 9.25 0.45
N PRO A 62 22.71 8.71 0.58
CA PRO A 62 22.46 7.30 0.30
C PRO A 62 22.56 7.02 -1.20
N LEU A 63 22.91 5.77 -1.55
CA LEU A 63 22.77 5.25 -2.91
C LEU A 63 21.28 5.12 -3.23
N LEU A 64 20.89 5.39 -4.47
CA LEU A 64 19.56 5.11 -4.97
C LEU A 64 19.67 4.55 -6.39
N GLU A 65 19.15 3.35 -6.58
CA GLU A 65 19.03 2.68 -7.86
C GLU A 65 17.57 2.29 -8.05
N TYR A 66 17.05 2.46 -9.26
CA TYR A 66 15.70 2.01 -9.57
C TYR A 66 15.61 1.49 -11.01
N ALA A 67 14.66 0.61 -11.23
CA ALA A 67 14.31 0.11 -12.55
C ALA A 67 12.79 0.07 -12.70
N VAL A 68 12.30 0.41 -13.90
CA VAL A 68 10.90 0.27 -14.30
C VAL A 68 10.86 -0.69 -15.47
N LEU A 69 10.11 -1.76 -15.32
CA LEU A 69 10.03 -2.85 -16.29
C LEU A 69 8.56 -3.04 -16.67
N ARG A 70 8.25 -2.89 -17.95
CA ARG A 70 6.95 -3.27 -18.47
C ARG A 70 6.84 -4.78 -18.54
N LEU A 71 5.87 -5.33 -17.81
CA LEU A 71 5.60 -6.77 -17.85
C LEU A 71 4.62 -7.09 -18.98
N THR A 72 4.91 -8.15 -19.72
CA THR A 72 3.90 -8.85 -20.52
C THR A 72 2.90 -9.58 -19.62
N ASP A 73 1.78 -10.03 -20.17
CA ASP A 73 0.78 -10.79 -19.41
C ASP A 73 1.36 -12.09 -18.85
N ASP A 74 2.19 -12.80 -19.62
CA ASP A 74 2.87 -14.02 -19.16
C ASP A 74 3.83 -13.75 -18.01
N GLN A 75 4.62 -12.66 -18.11
CA GLN A 75 5.53 -12.25 -17.04
C GLN A 75 4.77 -11.83 -15.79
N TYR A 76 3.64 -11.12 -15.95
CA TYR A 76 2.78 -10.78 -14.83
C TYR A 76 2.19 -12.04 -14.17
N ASN A 77 1.68 -12.97 -14.97
CA ASN A 77 1.13 -14.24 -14.47
C ASN A 77 2.16 -15.04 -13.68
N ALA A 78 3.43 -15.02 -14.09
CA ALA A 78 4.53 -15.66 -13.36
C ALA A 78 4.72 -15.07 -11.94
N VAL A 79 4.57 -13.75 -11.78
CA VAL A 79 4.72 -13.07 -10.48
C VAL A 79 3.41 -12.87 -9.72
N ARG A 80 2.25 -13.16 -10.33
CA ARG A 80 0.91 -12.92 -9.77
C ARG A 80 0.70 -13.60 -8.42
N HIS A 81 1.32 -14.75 -8.20
CA HIS A 81 1.28 -15.45 -6.91
C HIS A 81 1.95 -14.65 -5.77
N MET A 82 2.97 -13.85 -6.06
CA MET A 82 3.61 -12.94 -5.08
C MET A 82 2.68 -11.77 -4.75
N VAL A 83 2.04 -11.19 -5.78
CA VAL A 83 1.04 -10.13 -5.62
C VAL A 83 -0.12 -10.60 -4.76
N ARG A 84 -0.65 -11.81 -5.05
CA ARG A 84 -1.72 -12.41 -4.27
C ARG A 84 -1.35 -12.54 -2.79
N ARG A 85 -0.15 -13.04 -2.48
CA ARG A 85 0.34 -13.16 -1.10
C ARG A 85 0.43 -11.80 -0.40
N ALA A 86 0.93 -10.77 -1.09
CA ALA A 86 1.01 -9.42 -0.53
C ALA A 86 -0.37 -8.82 -0.24
N VAL A 87 -1.32 -9.01 -1.16
CA VAL A 87 -2.73 -8.61 -0.98
C VAL A 87 -3.37 -9.35 0.19
N ASP A 88 -3.18 -10.68 0.29
CA ASP A 88 -3.72 -11.49 1.38
C ASP A 88 -3.19 -11.06 2.76
N ALA A 89 -1.88 -10.78 2.84
CA ALA A 89 -1.26 -10.30 4.06
C ALA A 89 -1.82 -8.93 4.48
N ARG A 90 -1.93 -7.98 3.53
CA ARG A 90 -2.48 -6.65 3.80
C ARG A 90 -3.98 -6.72 4.16
N ALA A 91 -4.75 -7.56 3.47
CA ALA A 91 -6.17 -7.77 3.75
C ALA A 91 -6.38 -8.33 5.16
N SER A 92 -5.63 -9.36 5.54
CA SER A 92 -5.69 -9.97 6.88
C SER A 92 -5.33 -8.95 7.98
N ALA A 93 -4.30 -8.14 7.75
CA ALA A 93 -3.88 -7.10 8.70
C ALA A 93 -4.96 -6.02 8.89
N LEU A 94 -5.57 -5.55 7.79
CA LEU A 94 -6.67 -4.58 7.83
C LEU A 94 -7.92 -5.17 8.50
N ALA A 95 -8.29 -6.42 8.18
CA ALA A 95 -9.43 -7.10 8.78
C ALA A 95 -9.25 -7.23 10.30
N GLY A 96 -8.05 -7.63 10.76
CA GLY A 96 -7.71 -7.64 12.18
C GLY A 96 -7.79 -6.26 12.83
N GLY A 97 -7.34 -5.20 12.13
CA GLY A 97 -7.43 -3.81 12.58
C GLY A 97 -8.87 -3.32 12.76
N LEU A 98 -9.75 -3.67 11.82
CA LEU A 98 -11.18 -3.36 11.83
C LEU A 98 -11.93 -4.12 12.92
N ARG A 99 -11.70 -5.43 13.08
CA ARG A 99 -12.30 -6.24 14.16
C ARG A 99 -11.92 -5.71 15.54
N ARG A 100 -10.64 -5.35 15.74
CA ARG A 100 -10.20 -4.69 16.99
C ARG A 100 -10.91 -3.36 17.21
N LEU A 101 -11.04 -2.54 16.16
CA LEU A 101 -11.73 -1.26 16.26
C LEU A 101 -13.22 -1.43 16.60
N ALA A 102 -13.91 -2.38 15.97
CA ALA A 102 -15.31 -2.70 16.28
C ALA A 102 -15.47 -3.12 17.74
N ALA A 103 -14.55 -3.96 18.25
CA ALA A 103 -14.54 -4.37 19.65
C ALA A 103 -14.28 -3.19 20.61
N ASP A 104 -13.38 -2.27 20.26
CA ASP A 104 -13.12 -1.06 21.03
C ASP A 104 -14.38 -0.16 21.11
N MET A 105 -15.07 0.03 19.98
CA MET A 105 -16.33 0.79 19.89
C MET A 105 -17.43 0.17 20.75
N ARG A 106 -17.67 -1.16 20.65
CA ARG A 106 -18.68 -1.87 21.47
C ARG A 106 -18.43 -1.75 22.97
N ARG A 107 -17.16 -1.72 23.37
CA ARG A 107 -16.75 -1.63 24.78
C ARG A 107 -16.62 -0.18 25.27
N GLY A 108 -16.87 0.81 24.42
CA GLY A 108 -16.65 2.22 24.75
C GLY A 108 -15.19 2.56 25.08
N ARG A 109 -14.22 1.82 24.53
CA ARG A 109 -12.79 2.03 24.81
C ARG A 109 -12.20 3.06 23.84
N GLY A 110 -11.91 4.24 24.36
CA GLY A 110 -11.28 5.34 23.62
C GLY A 110 -12.26 6.49 23.34
N ARG A 111 -11.71 7.65 22.98
CA ARG A 111 -12.54 8.83 22.69
C ARG A 111 -13.25 8.65 21.35
N VAL A 112 -14.51 9.07 21.25
CA VAL A 112 -15.32 8.97 20.02
C VAL A 112 -14.59 9.54 18.80
N GLN A 113 -13.96 10.72 18.93
CA GLN A 113 -13.23 11.35 17.83
C GLN A 113 -12.03 10.51 17.37
N GLU A 114 -11.30 9.88 18.29
CA GLU A 114 -10.16 9.01 17.98
C GLU A 114 -10.62 7.72 17.27
N LEU A 115 -11.73 7.13 17.72
CA LEU A 115 -12.35 5.96 17.09
C LEU A 115 -12.83 6.29 15.67
N LYS A 116 -13.51 7.43 15.48
CA LYS A 116 -13.95 7.91 14.17
C LYS A 116 -12.76 8.16 13.23
N ALA A 117 -11.67 8.77 13.72
CA ALA A 117 -10.47 8.99 12.93
C ALA A 117 -9.75 7.69 12.55
N ARG A 118 -9.67 6.71 13.47
CA ARG A 118 -9.12 5.38 13.18
C ARG A 118 -9.97 4.62 12.16
N PHE A 119 -11.29 4.71 12.24
CA PHE A 119 -12.20 4.12 11.25
C PHE A 119 -11.95 4.70 9.86
N ARG A 120 -11.93 6.03 9.71
CA ARG A 120 -11.68 6.68 8.40
C ARG A 120 -10.37 6.26 7.77
N ARG A 121 -9.29 6.15 8.57
CA ARG A 121 -7.98 5.68 8.09
C ARG A 121 -8.04 4.23 7.59
N LEU A 122 -8.67 3.34 8.34
CA LEU A 122 -8.83 1.94 7.92
C LEU A 122 -9.73 1.84 6.69
N ALA A 123 -10.82 2.61 6.62
CA ALA A 123 -11.73 2.65 5.47
C ALA A 123 -11.01 3.09 4.19
N SER A 124 -10.17 4.14 4.27
CA SER A 124 -9.32 4.58 3.15
C SER A 124 -8.40 3.45 2.70
N ALA A 125 -7.70 2.80 3.64
CA ALA A 125 -6.79 1.71 3.33
C ALA A 125 -7.49 0.47 2.73
N VAL A 126 -8.75 0.21 3.11
CA VAL A 126 -9.60 -0.82 2.48
C VAL A 126 -9.99 -0.44 1.06
N ALA A 127 -10.39 0.81 0.83
CA ALA A 127 -10.72 1.30 -0.51
C ALA A 127 -9.51 1.18 -1.46
N GLU A 128 -8.34 1.63 -1.01
CA GLU A 128 -7.08 1.50 -1.76
C GLU A 128 -6.74 0.04 -2.07
N LEU A 129 -6.89 -0.87 -1.10
CA LEU A 129 -6.59 -2.28 -1.32
C LEU A 129 -7.58 -2.94 -2.30
N ASN A 130 -8.87 -2.60 -2.21
CA ASN A 130 -9.88 -3.10 -3.14
C ASN A 130 -9.65 -2.57 -4.56
N GLU A 131 -9.26 -1.31 -4.72
CA GLU A 131 -8.88 -0.77 -6.03
C GLU A 131 -7.66 -1.52 -6.59
N ALA A 132 -6.62 -1.70 -5.78
CA ALA A 132 -5.42 -2.44 -6.15
C ALA A 132 -5.75 -3.87 -6.60
N ALA A 133 -6.54 -4.58 -5.80
CA ALA A 133 -6.97 -5.94 -6.10
C ALA A 133 -7.74 -6.01 -7.42
N ALA A 134 -8.67 -5.08 -7.67
CA ALA A 134 -9.43 -5.03 -8.92
C ALA A 134 -8.53 -4.72 -10.12
N LYS A 135 -7.58 -3.78 -10.00
CA LYS A 135 -6.65 -3.41 -11.07
C LYS A 135 -5.63 -4.50 -11.40
N LEU A 136 -5.34 -5.36 -10.43
CA LEU A 136 -4.43 -6.49 -10.53
C LEU A 136 -5.16 -7.82 -10.76
N ASP A 137 -6.48 -7.80 -10.96
CA ASP A 137 -7.29 -9.01 -11.09
C ASP A 137 -7.03 -10.03 -9.96
N ILE A 138 -6.96 -9.58 -8.71
CA ILE A 138 -6.75 -10.43 -7.53
C ILE A 138 -8.05 -10.57 -6.76
N TYR A 139 -8.51 -11.81 -6.61
CA TYR A 139 -9.66 -12.17 -5.79
C TYR A 139 -9.28 -13.31 -4.85
N THR A 140 -9.49 -13.11 -3.56
CA THR A 140 -9.09 -14.06 -2.52
C THR A 140 -10.07 -14.04 -1.36
N SER A 141 -10.13 -15.15 -0.61
CA SER A 141 -10.96 -15.25 0.60
C SER A 141 -10.59 -14.22 1.67
N ALA A 142 -9.31 -13.79 1.72
CA ALA A 142 -8.88 -12.75 2.65
C ALA A 142 -9.52 -11.39 2.34
N LEU A 143 -9.77 -11.07 1.07
CA LEU A 143 -10.52 -9.87 0.68
C LEU A 143 -12.00 -9.96 1.07
N ASP A 144 -12.59 -11.14 1.00
CA ASP A 144 -13.96 -11.35 1.47
C ASP A 144 -14.07 -11.22 2.99
N GLU A 145 -13.13 -11.82 3.74
CA GLU A 145 -13.04 -11.60 5.18
C GLU A 145 -12.82 -10.13 5.56
N LEU A 146 -12.04 -9.39 4.78
CA LEU A 146 -11.85 -7.96 4.95
C LEU A 146 -13.17 -7.20 4.77
N ARG A 147 -13.96 -7.56 3.75
CA ARG A 147 -15.28 -6.97 3.50
C ARG A 147 -16.23 -7.23 4.66
N GLU A 148 -16.25 -8.45 5.23
CA GLU A 148 -17.02 -8.75 6.44
C GLU A 148 -16.59 -7.89 7.62
N ALA A 149 -15.30 -7.83 7.90
CA ALA A 149 -14.74 -7.04 9.00
C ALA A 149 -15.04 -5.55 8.84
N TYR A 150 -15.03 -5.04 7.60
CA TYR A 150 -15.40 -3.67 7.30
C TYR A 150 -16.88 -3.41 7.55
N ARG A 151 -17.78 -4.29 7.10
CA ARG A 151 -19.23 -4.19 7.36
C ARG A 151 -19.53 -4.16 8.86
N GLU A 152 -18.90 -5.05 9.62
CA GLU A 152 -19.03 -5.11 11.07
C GLU A 152 -18.56 -3.80 11.73
N ALA A 153 -17.36 -3.32 11.40
CA ALA A 153 -16.82 -2.09 11.97
C ALA A 153 -17.63 -0.84 11.58
N ASN A 154 -18.14 -0.79 10.35
CA ASN A 154 -18.99 0.30 9.89
C ASN A 154 -20.32 0.36 10.66
N ALA A 155 -20.93 -0.80 10.95
CA ALA A 155 -22.13 -0.86 11.76
C ALA A 155 -21.92 -0.32 13.18
N GLU A 156 -20.77 -0.60 13.80
CA GLU A 156 -20.42 -0.01 15.11
C GLU A 156 -20.09 1.49 15.00
N TYR A 157 -19.40 1.91 13.95
CA TYR A 157 -19.06 3.31 13.69
C TYR A 157 -20.32 4.19 13.60
N LEU A 158 -21.38 3.73 12.92
CA LEU A 158 -22.63 4.47 12.77
C LEU A 158 -23.38 4.68 14.10
N LYS A 159 -23.09 3.88 15.13
CA LYS A 159 -23.67 4.05 16.47
C LYS A 159 -22.98 5.13 17.30
N LEU A 160 -21.82 5.63 16.86
CA LEU A 160 -20.96 6.48 17.68
C LEU A 160 -21.42 7.93 17.86
N GLY A 161 -22.53 8.38 17.27
CA GLY A 161 -23.03 9.76 17.43
C GLY A 161 -22.06 10.81 16.91
#